data_AF-A0AAD5DQ23-F1
#
_entry.id   AF-A0AAD5DQ23-F1
#
_cell.length_a   1.000
_cell.length_b   1.000
_cell.length_c   1.000
_cell.angle_alpha   90.00
_cell.angle_beta   90.00
_cell.angle_gamma   90.00
#
_symmetry.space_group_name_H-M   'P 1'
#
loop_
_entity.id
_entity.type
_entity.pdbx_description
1 polymer ?
#
loop_
_entity_poly.entity_id
_entity_poly.type
_entity_poly.pdbx_seq_one_letter_code
_entity_poly.pdbx_strand_id
1 'polypeptide(L)'
;MLTYHRIRPSYYAESAQFLAEQQHSQDAITKSIVGTIGEIDAYMLPDAKGYTAAYCYLLGISDEERQARRDHVLGTTADDLRQLADLLEVAAEEGRVALVTSKAAAAAAQAQRPGLFDKMETVM
;
A
#
# COMPACT_ATOMS: atom_id res chain seq x y z
N MET A 1 -29.60 12.55 7.25
CA MET A 1 -28.18 12.47 7.62
C MET A 1 -27.78 11.00 7.50
N LEU A 2 -27.32 10.60 6.32
CA LEU A 2 -27.04 9.19 5.98
C LEU A 2 -25.59 8.87 6.36
N THR A 3 -25.42 8.00 7.34
CA THR A 3 -24.11 7.51 7.77
C THR A 3 -23.55 6.58 6.68
N TYR A 4 -22.59 7.09 5.90
CA TYR A 4 -21.83 6.32 4.91
C TYR A 4 -20.96 5.28 5.63
N HIS A 5 -21.47 4.07 5.84
CA HIS A 5 -20.65 2.95 6.29
C HIS A 5 -19.96 2.29 5.10
N ARG A 6 -18.90 2.94 4.59
CA ARG A 6 -17.94 2.30 3.67
C ARG A 6 -17.27 1.13 4.38
N ILE A 7 -16.98 0.09 3.61
CA ILE A 7 -16.35 -1.14 4.04
C ILE A 7 -15.04 -0.82 4.75
N ARG A 8 -14.95 -1.10 6.05
CA ARG A 8 -13.67 -1.34 6.73
C ARG A 8 -13.47 -2.86 6.77
N PRO A 9 -12.80 -3.49 5.80
CA PRO A 9 -12.37 -4.86 6.01
C PRO A 9 -11.35 -4.81 7.15
N SER A 10 -11.71 -5.44 8.28
CA SER A 10 -11.14 -5.14 9.62
C SER A 10 -9.62 -5.07 9.62
N TYR A 11 -8.94 -6.05 9.02
CA TYR A 11 -7.48 -6.10 8.96
C TYR A 11 -6.83 -4.96 8.16
N TYR A 12 -7.42 -4.52 7.05
CA TYR A 12 -6.86 -3.43 6.24
C TYR A 12 -7.12 -2.06 6.89
N ALA A 13 -8.30 -1.90 7.51
CA ALA A 13 -8.62 -0.68 8.24
C ALA A 13 -7.81 -0.53 9.54
N GLU A 14 -7.44 -1.65 10.18
CA GLU A 14 -6.61 -1.68 11.39
C GLU A 14 -5.11 -1.45 11.09
N SER A 15 -4.70 -1.33 9.83
CA SER A 15 -3.29 -1.10 9.46
C SER A 15 -2.76 0.24 9.99
N ALA A 16 -3.60 1.29 10.03
CA ALA A 16 -3.25 2.57 10.64
C ALA A 16 -3.00 2.40 12.15
N GLN A 17 -3.93 1.74 12.85
CA GLN A 17 -3.81 1.46 14.28
C GLN A 17 -2.56 0.63 14.60
N PHE A 18 -2.26 -0.38 13.79
CA PHE A 18 -1.05 -1.18 13.93
C PHE A 18 0.23 -0.34 13.85
N LEU A 19 0.31 0.60 12.90
CA LEU A 19 1.45 1.50 12.78
C LEU A 19 1.51 2.54 13.91
N ALA A 20 0.37 2.95 14.48
CA ALA A 20 0.33 3.93 15.57
C ALA A 20 0.64 3.35 16.95
N GLU A 21 0.13 2.15 17.27
CA GLU A 21 0.14 1.57 18.63
C GLU A 21 1.36 0.69 18.94
N GLN A 22 2.02 0.15 17.92
CA GLN A 22 3.17 -0.72 18.13
C GLN A 22 4.41 0.10 18.50
N GLN A 23 5.09 -0.27 19.59
CA GLN A 23 6.48 0.11 19.78
C GLN A 23 7.32 -0.58 18.71
N HIS A 24 7.47 0.08 17.56
CA HIS A 24 8.36 -0.40 16.50
C HIS A 24 9.77 -0.47 17.07
N SER A 25 10.28 -1.69 17.26
CA SER A 25 11.64 -1.88 17.73
C SER A 25 12.60 -1.37 16.65
N GLN A 26 13.73 -0.80 17.08
CA GLN A 26 14.78 -0.36 16.15
C GLN A 26 15.26 -1.51 15.23
N ASP A 27 15.25 -2.75 15.75
CA ASP A 27 15.56 -3.95 14.97
C ASP A 27 14.53 -4.24 13.87
N ALA A 28 13.23 -4.08 14.14
CA ALA A 28 12.18 -4.24 13.14
C ALA A 28 12.30 -3.18 12.03
N ILE A 29 12.51 -1.92 12.39
CA ILE A 29 12.71 -0.83 11.43
C ILE A 29 13.95 -1.10 10.57
N THR A 30 15.06 -1.50 11.19
CA THR A 30 16.29 -1.83 10.46
C THR A 30 16.06 -2.96 9.46
N LYS A 31 15.34 -4.01 9.85
CA LYS A 31 15.00 -5.13 8.95
C LYS A 31 14.12 -4.70 7.79
N SER A 32 13.14 -3.83 8.04
CA SER A 32 12.30 -3.24 6.99
C SER A 32 13.14 -2.42 6.00
N ILE A 33 14.06 -1.57 6.49
CA ILE A 33 14.98 -0.79 5.65
C ILE A 33 15.83 -1.71 4.78
N VAL A 34 16.43 -2.76 5.37
CA VAL A 34 17.23 -3.74 4.63
C VAL A 34 16.40 -4.46 3.56
N GLY A 35 15.16 -4.84 3.88
CA GLY A 35 14.25 -5.44 2.91
C GLY A 35 13.97 -4.51 1.72
N THR A 36 13.61 -3.26 2.00
CA THR A 36 13.33 -2.25 0.95
C THR A 36 14.56 -1.94 0.10
N ILE A 37 15.75 -1.78 0.71
CA ILE A 37 16.99 -1.56 -0.06
C ILE A 37 17.34 -2.80 -0.89
N GLY A 38 17.10 -4.00 -0.37
CA GLY A 38 17.30 -5.24 -1.12
C GLY A 38 16.45 -5.32 -2.39
N GLU A 39 15.23 -4.79 -2.37
CA GLU A 39 14.37 -4.68 -3.55
C GLU A 39 14.85 -3.59 -4.52
N ILE A 40 15.24 -2.42 -4.01
CA ILE A 40 15.76 -1.31 -4.82
C ILE A 40 17.07 -1.71 -5.54
N ASP A 41 17.93 -2.44 -4.86
CA ASP A 41 19.24 -2.89 -5.34
C ASP A 41 19.26 -4.32 -5.84
N ALA A 42 18.09 -4.86 -6.17
CA ALA A 42 17.99 -6.21 -6.71
C ALA A 42 18.94 -6.36 -7.90
N TYR A 43 19.68 -7.48 -7.92
CA TYR A 43 20.61 -7.75 -9.00
C TYR A 43 19.85 -7.80 -10.33
N MET A 44 20.38 -7.08 -11.32
CA MET A 44 19.81 -7.02 -12.67
C MET A 44 20.80 -7.54 -13.70
N LEU A 45 20.30 -8.38 -14.61
CA LEU A 45 20.99 -8.73 -15.85
C LEU A 45 21.09 -7.50 -16.79
N PRO A 46 21.96 -7.53 -17.81
CA PRO A 46 22.19 -6.37 -18.69
C PRO A 46 20.92 -5.86 -19.39
N ASP A 47 20.04 -6.75 -19.82
CA ASP A 47 18.75 -6.44 -20.45
C ASP A 47 17.81 -5.73 -19.47
N ALA A 48 17.69 -6.23 -18.24
CA ALA A 48 16.90 -5.61 -17.18
C ALA A 48 17.44 -4.21 -16.81
N LYS A 49 18.77 -4.04 -16.75
CA LYS A 49 19.39 -2.72 -16.54
C LYS A 49 19.02 -1.73 -17.64
N GLY A 50 19.07 -2.16 -18.90
CA GLY A 50 18.68 -1.34 -20.04
C GLY A 50 17.20 -0.95 -20.01
N TYR A 51 16.32 -1.91 -19.65
CA TYR A 51 14.90 -1.66 -19.50
C TYR A 51 14.59 -0.65 -18.38
N THR A 52 15.21 -0.81 -17.20
CA THR A 52 15.06 0.14 -16.09
C THR A 52 15.55 1.53 -16.46
N ALA A 53 16.68 1.65 -17.16
CA ALA A 53 17.19 2.94 -17.63
C ALA A 53 16.22 3.63 -18.60
N ALA A 54 15.64 2.87 -19.55
CA ALA A 54 14.63 3.39 -20.47
C ALA A 54 13.35 3.83 -19.73
N TYR A 55 12.89 3.05 -18.75
CA TYR A 55 11.74 3.38 -17.91
C TYR A 55 11.96 4.67 -17.13
N CYS A 56 13.11 4.82 -16.47
CA CYS A 56 13.48 6.06 -15.77
C CYS A 56 13.51 7.26 -16.72
N TYR A 57 14.14 7.11 -17.89
CA TYR A 57 14.21 8.19 -18.89
C TYR A 57 12.82 8.63 -19.37
N LEU A 58 11.94 7.67 -19.69
CA LEU A 58 10.58 7.97 -20.19
C LEU A 58 9.70 8.64 -19.14
N LEU A 59 9.89 8.30 -17.86
CA LEU A 59 9.16 8.92 -16.75
C LEU A 59 9.83 10.19 -16.20
N GLY A 60 10.99 10.58 -16.76
CA GLY A 60 11.75 11.73 -16.29
C GLY A 60 12.33 11.56 -14.89
N ILE A 61 12.49 10.31 -14.42
CA ILE A 61 13.06 10.02 -13.10
C ILE A 61 14.57 10.22 -13.18
N SER A 62 15.05 11.25 -12.51
CA SER A 62 16.47 11.61 -12.45
C SER A 62 17.27 10.70 -11.52
N ASP A 63 18.59 10.64 -11.71
CA ASP A 63 19.47 9.90 -10.80
C ASP A 63 19.52 10.57 -9.41
N GLU A 64 19.37 11.90 -9.35
CA GLU A 64 19.27 12.66 -8.11
C GLU A 64 18.01 12.29 -7.32
N GLU A 65 16.84 12.18 -7.97
CA GLU A 65 15.60 11.73 -7.32
C GLU A 65 15.69 10.29 -6.83
N ARG A 66 16.36 9.42 -7.60
CA ARG A 66 16.60 8.02 -7.21
C ARG A 66 17.49 7.94 -5.97
N GLN A 67 18.56 8.75 -5.95
CA GLN A 67 19.45 8.82 -4.80
C GLN A 67 18.72 9.40 -3.57
N ALA A 68 17.98 10.49 -3.73
CA ALA A 68 17.19 11.08 -2.64
C ALA A 68 16.17 10.09 -2.07
N ARG A 69 15.48 9.31 -2.92
CA ARG A 69 14.57 8.25 -2.48
C ARG A 69 15.30 7.18 -1.66
N ARG A 70 16.49 6.78 -2.08
CA ARG A 70 17.32 5.81 -1.35
C ARG A 70 17.72 6.35 0.02
N ASP A 71 18.14 7.62 0.07
CA ASP A 71 18.54 8.27 1.31
C ASP A 71 17.36 8.41 2.28
N HIS A 72 16.15 8.71 1.78
CA HIS A 72 14.92 8.70 2.59
C HIS A 72 14.61 7.31 3.16
N VAL A 73 14.76 6.24 2.38
CA VAL A 73 14.57 4.86 2.88
C VAL A 73 15.57 4.57 4.01
N LEU A 74 16.85 4.86 3.80
CA LEU A 74 17.90 4.65 4.80
C LEU A 74 17.71 5.51 6.07
N GLY A 75 17.10 6.68 5.93
CA GLY A 75 16.82 7.61 7.03
C GLY A 75 15.49 7.39 7.74
N THR A 76 14.72 6.34 7.39
CA THR A 76 13.39 6.11 7.97
C THR A 76 13.45 5.93 9.49
N THR A 77 12.59 6.65 10.20
CA THR A 77 12.47 6.62 11.66
C THR A 77 11.14 6.04 12.11
N ALA A 78 11.02 5.79 13.42
CA ALA A 78 9.74 5.39 14.02
C ALA A 78 8.67 6.49 13.88
N ASP A 79 9.06 7.77 13.85
CA ASP A 79 8.14 8.89 13.73
C ASP A 79 7.53 8.94 12.32
N ASP A 80 8.30 8.56 11.29
CA ASP A 80 7.79 8.47 9.91
C ASP A 80 6.73 7.38 9.75
N LEU A 81 6.87 6.26 10.48
CA LEU A 81 5.85 5.20 10.52
C LEU A 81 4.55 5.67 11.19
N ARG A 82 4.64 6.53 12.21
CA ARG A 82 3.45 7.13 12.83
C ARG A 82 2.78 8.13 11.90
N GLN A 83 3.56 8.95 11.19
CA GLN A 83 3.00 9.85 10.16
C GLN A 83 2.31 9.07 9.04
N LEU A 84 2.86 7.91 8.66
CA LEU A 84 2.20 7.01 7.69
C LEU A 84 0.87 6.48 8.23
N ALA A 85 0.74 6.22 9.53
CA ALA A 85 -0.52 5.79 10.14
C ALA A 85 -1.64 6.81 9.91
N ASP A 86 -1.34 8.11 10.10
CA ASP A 86 -2.31 9.19 9.87
C ASP A 86 -2.78 9.23 8.40
N LEU A 87 -1.84 9.05 7.46
CA LEU A 87 -2.17 8.98 6.03
C LEU A 87 -3.02 7.74 5.69
N LEU A 88 -2.76 6.60 6.33
CA LEU A 88 -3.55 5.39 6.14
C LEU A 88 -4.96 5.52 6.70
N GLU A 89 -5.15 6.27 7.79
CA GLU A 89 -6.48 6.53 8.34
C GLU A 89 -7.33 7.33 7.34
N VAL A 90 -6.78 8.40 6.76
CA VAL A 90 -7.45 9.17 5.69
C VAL A 90 -7.73 8.28 4.47
N ALA A 91 -6.75 7.48 4.04
CA ALA A 91 -6.91 6.59 2.91
C ALA A 91 -7.98 5.52 3.15
N ALA A 92 -8.17 5.05 4.38
CA ALA A 92 -9.20 4.08 4.74
C ALA A 92 -10.62 4.66 4.65
N GLU A 93 -10.79 5.96 4.86
CA GLU A 93 -12.09 6.63 4.74
C GLU A 93 -12.47 6.89 3.27
N GLU A 94 -11.49 7.32 2.47
CA GLU A 94 -11.71 7.68 1.08
C GLU A 94 -11.52 6.52 0.09
N GLY A 95 -10.98 5.40 0.58
CA GLY A 95 -10.58 4.25 -0.21
C GLY A 95 -11.71 3.65 -1.04
N ARG A 96 -11.37 3.22 -2.26
CA ARG A 96 -12.25 2.43 -3.12
C ARG A 96 -11.94 0.96 -2.95
N VAL A 97 -12.97 0.13 -2.80
CA VAL A 97 -12.82 -1.31 -2.63
C VAL A 97 -13.36 -2.02 -3.86
N ALA A 98 -12.54 -2.89 -4.45
CA ALA A 98 -12.92 -3.81 -5.51
C ALA A 98 -12.62 -5.25 -5.07
N LEU A 99 -13.52 -6.18 -5.38
CA LEU A 99 -13.41 -7.58 -4.97
C LEU A 99 -13.77 -8.50 -6.13
N VAL A 100 -12.92 -9.50 -6.38
CA VAL A 100 -13.23 -10.63 -7.28
C VAL A 100 -13.59 -11.82 -6.42
N THR A 101 -14.79 -12.38 -6.62
CA THR A 101 -15.29 -13.51 -5.83
C THR A 101 -16.31 -14.34 -6.60
N SER A 102 -16.74 -15.46 -6.02
CA SER A 102 -17.79 -16.30 -6.59
C SER A 102 -19.16 -15.61 -6.52
N LYS A 103 -20.06 -15.97 -7.45
CA LYS A 103 -21.46 -15.48 -7.45
C LYS A 103 -22.15 -15.74 -6.11
N ALA A 104 -21.91 -16.91 -5.50
CA ALA A 104 -22.49 -17.28 -4.22
C ALA A 104 -22.00 -16.36 -3.09
N ALA A 105 -20.70 -16.11 -3.00
CA ALA A 105 -20.14 -15.22 -1.97
C ALA A 105 -20.58 -13.76 -2.17
N ALA A 106 -20.66 -13.30 -3.42
CA ALA A 106 -21.17 -11.98 -3.76
C ALA A 106 -22.64 -11.80 -3.32
N ALA A 107 -23.50 -12.79 -3.58
CA ALA A 107 -24.89 -12.78 -3.16
C ALA A 107 -25.03 -12.79 -1.62
N ALA A 108 -24.22 -13.60 -0.93
CA ALA A 108 -24.20 -13.64 0.54
C ALA A 108 -23.77 -12.29 1.14
N ALA A 109 -22.75 -11.64 0.58
CA ALA A 109 -22.29 -10.34 1.03
C ALA A 109 -23.36 -9.24 0.83
N GLN A 110 -24.04 -9.24 -0.31
CA GLN A 110 -25.12 -8.29 -0.59
C GLN A 110 -26.34 -8.52 0.32
N ALA A 111 -26.64 -9.77 0.67
CA ALA A 111 -27.72 -10.10 1.59
C ALA A 111 -27.43 -9.61 3.02
N GLN A 112 -26.17 -9.72 3.47
CA GLN A 112 -25.74 -9.22 4.79
C GLN A 112 -25.64 -7.70 4.82
N ARG A 113 -25.19 -7.08 3.73
CA ARG A 113 -25.01 -5.63 3.60
C ARG A 113 -25.53 -5.16 2.24
N PRO A 114 -26.81 -4.76 2.16
CA PRO A 114 -27.36 -4.17 0.94
C PRO A 114 -26.64 -2.86 0.60
N GLY A 115 -26.29 -2.67 -0.67
CA GLY A 115 -25.60 -1.46 -1.15
C GLY A 115 -24.09 -1.44 -0.86
N LEU A 116 -23.50 -2.60 -0.55
CA LEU A 116 -22.08 -2.72 -0.24
C LEU A 116 -21.17 -2.30 -1.40
N PHE A 117 -21.58 -2.62 -2.63
CA PHE A 117 -20.84 -2.30 -3.85
C PHE A 117 -21.74 -1.56 -4.83
N ASP A 118 -21.23 -0.45 -5.38
CA ASP A 118 -21.95 0.36 -6.36
C ASP A 118 -22.08 -0.35 -7.72
N LYS A 119 -21.13 -1.23 -8.05
CA LYS A 119 -21.05 -1.94 -9.33
C LYS A 119 -20.66 -3.40 -9.11
N MET A 120 -21.40 -4.32 -9.70
CA MET A 120 -21.10 -5.75 -9.68
C MET A 120 -21.19 -6.31 -11.10
N GLU A 121 -20.09 -6.87 -11.60
CA GLU A 121 -20.02 -7.46 -12.94
C GLU A 121 -19.61 -8.93 -12.83
N THR A 122 -20.31 -9.80 -13.56
CA THR A 122 -19.88 -11.20 -13.73
C THR A 122 -19.03 -11.27 -14.98
N VAL A 123 -17.78 -11.69 -14.83
CA VAL A 123 -16.91 -12.06 -15.95
C VAL A 123 -17.18 -13.54 -16.27
N MET A 124 -17.47 -13.84 -17.55
CA MET A 124 -17.66 -15.21 -18.06
C MET A 124 -16.34 -15.95 -18.19
#